data_AF-A0A7X5IRQ7-F1
#
_entry.id   AF-A0A7X5IRQ7-F1
#
_cell.length_a   1.000
_cell.length_b   1.000
_cell.length_c   1.000
_cell.angle_alpha   90.00
_cell.angle_beta   90.00
_cell.angle_gamma   90.00
#
_symmetry.space_group_name_H-M   'P 1'
#
loop_
_entity.id
_entity.type
_entity.pdbx_description
1 polymer ?
#
loop_
_entity_poly.entity_id
_entity_poly.type
_entity_poly.pdbx_seq_one_letter_code
_entity_poly.pdbx_strand_id
1 'polypeptide(L)' 'MKEKAIPMFENYPDVVGVTQLREMLGGISKRLAYQLLASGEVHSVRIGRAYKIPKTSVIEYLIGEAQCRISIS' A
#
# COMPACT_ATOMS: atom_id res chain seq x y z
N MET A 1 -9.78 -23.42 3.04
CA MET A 1 -10.10 -22.03 2.65
C MET A 1 -8.83 -21.42 2.09
N LYS A 2 -8.69 -21.32 0.76
CA LYS A 2 -7.49 -20.71 0.14
C LYS A 2 -7.82 -19.26 -0.13
N GLU A 3 -7.27 -18.38 0.71
CA GLU A 3 -7.16 -16.96 0.43
C GLU A 3 -6.45 -16.83 -0.93
N LYS A 4 -7.09 -16.16 -1.89
CA LYS A 4 -6.50 -15.93 -3.21
C LYS A 4 -5.30 -15.01 -3.03
N ALA A 5 -4.12 -15.58 -2.85
CA ALA A 5 -2.88 -14.87 -3.10
C ALA A 5 -2.96 -14.33 -4.53
N ILE A 6 -2.82 -13.03 -4.69
CA ILE A 6 -2.69 -12.44 -6.02
C ILE A 6 -1.26 -12.76 -6.45
N PRO A 7 -1.06 -13.67 -7.44
CA PRO A 7 0.27 -14.16 -7.78
C PRO A 7 1.20 -13.01 -8.21
N MET A 8 0.65 -11.88 -8.66
CA MET A 8 1.41 -10.70 -9.06
C MET A 8 2.24 -10.07 -7.92
N PHE A 9 1.89 -10.30 -6.64
CA PHE A 9 2.56 -9.66 -5.50
C PHE A 9 3.26 -10.64 -4.54
N GLU A 10 3.43 -11.90 -4.92
CA GLU A 10 4.06 -12.92 -4.05
C GLU A 10 5.51 -12.58 -3.68
N ASN A 11 6.24 -11.92 -4.58
CA ASN A 11 7.64 -11.53 -4.37
C ASN A 11 7.81 -10.26 -3.50
N TYR A 12 6.71 -9.61 -3.09
CA TYR A 12 6.76 -8.44 -2.22
C TYR A 12 6.58 -8.85 -0.75
N PRO A 13 7.38 -8.27 0.17
CA PRO A 13 7.19 -8.50 1.60
C PRO A 13 5.82 -7.99 2.05
N ASP A 14 5.33 -8.49 3.19
CA ASP A 14 4.02 -8.09 3.71
C ASP A 14 3.95 -6.60 4.09
N VAL A 15 5.11 -5.99 4.38
CA VAL A 15 5.26 -4.55 4.57
C VAL A 15 6.23 -4.00 3.54
N VAL A 16 5.75 -3.10 2.70
CA VAL A 16 6.52 -2.47 1.63
C VAL A 16 6.88 -1.02 1.95
N GLY A 17 7.95 -0.54 1.32
CA GLY A 17 8.33 0.87 1.34
C GLY A 17 7.78 1.66 0.15
N VAL A 18 8.02 2.97 0.13
CA VAL A 18 7.55 3.87 -0.95
C VAL A 18 8.08 3.46 -2.33
N THR A 19 9.32 2.96 -2.42
CA THR A 19 9.89 2.51 -3.71
C THR A 19 9.12 1.31 -4.27
N GLN A 20 8.86 0.31 -3.43
CA GLN A 20 8.09 -0.87 -3.82
C GLN A 20 6.63 -0.55 -4.12
N LEU A 21 5.99 0.33 -3.32
CA LEU A 21 4.66 0.84 -3.64
C LEU A 21 4.60 1.41 -5.06
N ARG A 22 5.61 2.20 -5.46
CA ARG A 22 5.65 2.79 -6.79
C ARG A 22 5.71 1.71 -7.87
N GLU A 23 6.54 0.69 -7.68
CA GLU A 23 6.65 -0.45 -8.60
C GLU A 23 5.33 -1.22 -8.69
N MET A 24 4.70 -1.51 -7.55
CA MET A 24 3.40 -2.18 -7.47
C MET A 24 2.28 -1.41 -8.16
N LEU A 25 2.34 -0.07 -8.16
CA LEU A 25 1.37 0.80 -8.83
C LEU A 25 1.73 1.11 -10.31
N GLY A 26 2.63 0.35 -10.92
CA GLY A 26 3.00 0.52 -12.33
C GLY A 26 4.07 1.61 -12.58
N GLY A 27 4.89 1.91 -11.58
CA GLY A 27 6.05 2.81 -11.72
C GLY A 27 5.74 4.28 -11.51
N ILE A 28 4.74 4.63 -10.69
CA ILE A 28 4.31 6.02 -10.49
C ILE A 28 5.43 6.94 -9.96
N SER A 29 5.25 8.25 -10.19
CA SER A 29 6.18 9.26 -9.70
C SER A 29 6.28 9.25 -8.17
N LYS A 30 7.45 9.64 -7.65
CA LYS A 30 7.66 9.78 -6.20
C LYS A 30 6.66 10.78 -5.60
N ARG A 31 6.40 11.89 -6.30
CA ARG A 31 5.43 12.91 -5.89
C ARG A 31 4.04 12.30 -5.70
N LEU A 32 3.55 11.56 -6.70
CA LEU A 32 2.23 10.91 -6.62
C LEU A 32 2.18 9.89 -5.47
N ALA A 33 3.21 9.06 -5.32
CA ALA A 33 3.26 8.09 -4.23
C ALA A 33 3.17 8.76 -2.84
N TYR A 34 3.91 9.85 -2.61
CA TYR A 34 3.78 10.59 -1.35
C TYR A 34 2.44 11.28 -1.20
N GLN A 35 1.82 11.76 -2.29
CA GLN A 35 0.48 12.34 -2.23
C GLN A 35 -0.56 11.29 -1.80
N LEU A 36 -0.55 10.09 -2.38
CA LEU A 36 -1.47 8.99 -2.01
C LEU A 36 -1.31 8.58 -0.54
N LEU A 37 -0.08 8.55 -0.05
CA LEU A 37 0.22 8.22 1.35
C LEU A 37 -0.16 9.34 2.31
N ALA A 38 -0.05 10.60 1.88
CA ALA A 38 -0.42 11.76 2.68
C ALA A 38 -1.93 12.02 2.68
N SER A 39 -2.64 11.73 1.58
CA SER A 39 -4.10 11.81 1.49
C SER A 39 -4.79 10.64 2.21
N GLY A 40 -4.07 9.56 2.46
CA GLY A 40 -4.61 8.35 3.08
C GLY A 40 -5.36 7.45 2.10
N GLU A 41 -5.29 7.73 0.79
CA GLU A 41 -5.84 6.87 -0.27
C GLU A 41 -5.19 5.48 -0.27
N VAL A 42 -3.89 5.42 0.07
CA VAL A 42 -3.20 4.15 0.37
C VAL A 42 -2.90 4.13 1.85
N HIS A 43 -3.53 3.19 2.57
CA HIS A 43 -3.32 3.05 4.00
C HIS A 43 -1.84 2.74 4.31
N SER A 44 -1.29 3.47 5.28
CA SER A 44 0.11 3.35 5.65
C SER A 44 0.35 3.89 7.06
N VAL A 45 1.45 3.44 7.67
CA VAL A 45 1.93 3.91 8.97
C VAL A 45 3.25 4.64 8.76
N ARG A 46 3.36 5.84 9.34
CA ARG A 46 4.61 6.59 9.33
C ARG A 46 5.44 6.23 10.56
N ILE A 47 6.61 5.65 10.35
CA ILE A 47 7.58 5.33 11.41
C ILE A 47 8.81 6.19 11.19
N GLY A 48 8.95 7.23 12.01
CA GLY A 48 9.97 8.27 11.84
C GLY A 48 9.88 8.96 10.48
N ARG A 49 10.92 8.80 9.65
CA ARG A 49 10.99 9.38 8.30
C ARG A 49 10.47 8.45 7.20
N ALA A 50 10.14 7.20 7.51
CA ALA A 50 9.76 6.20 6.53
C ALA A 50 8.25 5.91 6.60
N TYR A 51 7.65 5.66 5.43
CA TYR A 51 6.34 5.03 5.34
C TYR A 51 6.49 3.51 5.32
N LYS A 52 5.64 2.84 6.10
CA LYS A 52 5.45 1.39 6.10
C LYS A 52 4.04 1.12 5.60
N ILE A 53 3.95 0.40 4.50
CA ILE A 53 2.70 0.19 3.78
C ILE A 53 2.41 -1.31 3.78
N PRO A 54 1.30 -1.77 4.36
CA PRO A 54 0.90 -3.15 4.22
C PRO A 54 0.67 -3.49 2.75
N LYS A 55 1.15 -4.65 2.30
CA LYS A 55 0.93 -5.15 0.92
C LYS A 55 -0.57 -5.22 0.60
N THR A 56 -1.40 -5.58 1.58
CA THR A 56 -2.87 -5.59 1.47
C THR A 56 -3.44 -4.22 1.14
N SER A 57 -2.92 -3.14 1.74
CA SER A 57 -3.39 -1.77 1.47
C SER A 57 -3.11 -1.32 0.03
N VAL A 58 -2.03 -1.81 -0.59
CA VAL A 58 -1.75 -1.55 -2.02
C VAL A 58 -2.71 -2.32 -2.91
N ILE A 59 -3.00 -3.58 -2.54
CA ILE A 59 -3.94 -4.44 -3.24
C ILE A 59 -5.36 -3.86 -3.19
N GLU A 60 -5.81 -3.45 -2.01
CA GLU A 60 -7.12 -2.80 -1.80
C GLU A 60 -7.27 -1.56 -2.69
N TYR A 61 -6.23 -0.71 -2.73
CA TYR A 61 -6.21 0.47 -3.59
C TYR A 61 -6.36 0.12 -5.08
N LEU A 62 -5.69 -0.94 -5.54
CA LEU A 62 -5.75 -1.38 -6.95
C LEU A 62 -7.08 -2.04 -7.33
N ILE A 63 -7.68 -2.79 -6.41
CA ILE A 63 -8.97 -3.45 -6.65
C ILE A 63 -10.14 -2.46 -6.54
N GLY A 64 -9.93 -1.32 -5.87
CA GLY A 64 -10.96 -0.31 -5.63
C GLY A 64 -11.88 -0.66 -4.46
N GLU A 65 -11.55 -1.70 -3.68
CA GLU A 65 -12.20 -1.98 -2.41
C GLU A 65 -11.60 -1.06 -1.33
N ALA A 66 -12.03 0.19 -1.34
CA ALA A 66 -11.84 1.05 -0.19
C ALA A 66 -12.64 0.43 0.96
N GLN A 67 -11.99 -0.15 1.99
CA GLN A 67 -12.21 0.13 3.42
C GLN A 67 -11.22 -0.65 4.32
N CYS A 68 -10.34 0.07 5.02
CA CYS A 68 -10.21 -0.17 6.46
C CYS A 68 -9.86 1.15 7.16
N ARG A 69 -10.91 1.82 7.65
CA ARG A 69 -10.79 2.98 8.53
C ARG A 69 -10.52 2.46 9.94
N ILE A 70 -9.26 2.18 10.27
CA ILE A 70 -8.90 1.92 11.66
C ILE A 70 -8.95 3.27 12.39
N SER A 71 -10.13 3.64 12.87
CA SER A 71 -10.32 4.67 13.88
C SER A 71 -9.82 4.09 15.20
N ILE A 72 -8.53 4.25 15.48
CA ILE A 72 -8.03 4.10 16.85
C ILE A 72 -8.45 5.36 17.59
N SER A 73 -9.43 5.19 18.48
CA SER A 73 -9.88 6.18 19.47
C SER A 73 -8.89 6.25 20.62
#